data_AF-A0AB39E530-F1
#
_entry.id   AF-A0AB39E530-F1
#
_cell.length_a   1.000
_cell.length_b   1.000
_cell.length_c   1.000
_cell.angle_alpha   90.00
_cell.angle_beta   90.00
_cell.angle_gamma   90.00
#
_symmetry.space_group_name_H-M   'P 1'
#
loop_
_entity.id
_entity.type
_entity.pdbx_description
1 polymer ?
#
loop_
_entity_poly.entity_id
_entity_poly.type
_entity_poly.pdbx_seq_one_letter_code
_entity_poly.pdbx_strand_id
1 'polypeptide(L)'
;MQILQHIKKKTLQGRFARTLTTLWILAEVHQGAFAQSMGGLSRAQTTLQTLKDNLDVILPIAAVIIGVIIFVLYSAEVMRKDDAIRWGIGVLLAGSAAELVVLLWK
;
A
#
# COMPACT_ATOMS: atom_id res chain seq x y z
N MET A 1 -42.61 -49.87 4.40
CA MET A 1 -41.66 -48.97 3.71
C MET A 1 -41.91 -47.45 3.93
N GLN A 2 -42.57 -47.01 5.02
CA GLN A 2 -42.89 -45.58 5.25
C GLN A 2 -41.94 -44.85 6.23
N ILE A 3 -41.24 -45.61 7.10
CA ILE A 3 -40.42 -45.08 8.19
C ILE A 3 -39.07 -44.56 7.68
N LEU A 4 -38.51 -45.22 6.66
CA LEU A 4 -37.24 -44.83 6.02
C LEU A 4 -37.33 -43.46 5.29
N GLN A 5 -38.52 -43.09 4.78
CA GLN A 5 -38.71 -41.81 4.09
C GLN A 5 -38.72 -40.62 5.05
N HIS A 6 -39.22 -40.80 6.27
CA HIS A 6 -39.25 -39.75 7.30
C HIS A 6 -37.86 -39.43 7.86
N ILE A 7 -36.99 -40.45 7.99
CA ILE A 7 -35.63 -40.26 8.50
C ILE A 7 -34.77 -39.50 7.47
N LYS A 8 -34.88 -39.85 6.18
CA LYS A 8 -34.11 -39.18 5.10
C LYS A 8 -34.44 -37.68 4.99
N LYS A 9 -35.70 -37.29 5.21
CA LYS A 9 -36.14 -35.87 5.16
C LYS A 9 -35.56 -35.03 6.30
N LYS A 10 -35.49 -35.56 7.52
CA LYS A 10 -34.91 -34.85 8.69
C LYS A 10 -33.40 -34.61 8.54
N THR A 11 -32.67 -35.55 7.93
CA THR A 11 -31.20 -35.44 7.73
C THR A 11 -30.82 -34.46 6.61
N LEU A 12 -31.67 -34.33 5.58
CA LEU A 12 -31.43 -33.40 4.46
C LEU A 12 -31.72 -31.95 4.85
N GLN A 13 -32.79 -31.70 5.62
CA GLN A 13 -33.15 -30.37 6.10
C GLN A 13 -32.08 -29.78 7.03
N GLY A 14 -31.48 -30.59 7.91
CA GLY A 14 -30.40 -30.15 8.80
C GLY A 14 -29.11 -29.74 8.06
N ARG A 15 -28.79 -30.38 6.92
CA ARG A 15 -27.63 -29.98 6.10
C ARG A 15 -27.89 -28.68 5.35
N PHE A 16 -29.08 -28.51 4.78
CA PHE A 16 -29.44 -27.27 4.07
C PHE A 16 -29.53 -26.06 5.00
N ALA A 17 -30.13 -26.23 6.18
CA ALA A 17 -30.18 -25.19 7.21
C ALA A 17 -28.78 -24.76 7.66
N ARG A 18 -27.85 -25.72 7.84
CA ARG A 18 -26.46 -25.43 8.21
C ARG A 18 -25.72 -24.64 7.12
N THR A 19 -25.90 -25.01 5.84
CA THR A 19 -25.27 -24.29 4.72
C THR A 19 -25.77 -22.85 4.61
N LEU A 20 -27.07 -22.61 4.83
CA LEU A 20 -27.66 -21.27 4.81
C LEU A 20 -27.16 -20.41 5.99
N THR A 21 -27.05 -20.99 7.19
CA THR A 21 -26.51 -20.26 8.35
C THR A 21 -25.04 -19.88 8.16
N THR A 22 -24.22 -20.75 7.58
CA THR A 22 -22.81 -20.43 7.30
C THR A 22 -22.66 -19.35 6.23
N LEU A 23 -23.53 -19.34 5.21
CA LEU A 23 -23.57 -18.29 4.19
C LEU A 23 -23.97 -16.92 4.78
N TRP A 24 -24.96 -16.91 5.67
CA TRP A 24 -25.37 -15.70 6.39
C TRP A 24 -24.25 -15.12 7.26
N ILE A 25 -23.54 -15.96 8.02
CA ILE A 25 -22.41 -15.53 8.84
C ILE A 25 -21.26 -14.99 7.98
N LEU A 26 -20.93 -15.63 6.84
CA LEU A 26 -19.92 -15.11 5.93
C LEU A 26 -20.34 -13.78 5.27
N ALA A 27 -21.61 -13.62 4.93
CA ALA A 27 -22.13 -12.39 4.32
C ALA A 27 -22.13 -11.21 5.31
N GLU A 28 -22.45 -11.44 6.59
CA GLU A 28 -22.38 -10.40 7.64
C GLU A 28 -20.92 -10.02 7.98
N VAL A 29 -20.02 -11.01 8.07
CA VAL A 29 -18.58 -10.77 8.28
C VAL A 29 -17.98 -9.97 7.12
N HIS A 30 -18.45 -10.19 5.89
CA HIS A 30 -18.03 -9.41 4.72
C HIS A 30 -18.42 -7.92 4.86
N GLN A 31 -19.57 -7.59 5.46
CA GLN A 31 -19.96 -6.18 5.65
C GLN A 31 -19.11 -5.47 6.71
N GLY A 32 -18.73 -6.16 7.80
CA GLY A 32 -17.84 -5.60 8.83
C GLY A 32 -16.42 -5.32 8.32
N ALA A 33 -15.87 -6.22 7.48
CA ALA A 33 -14.56 -6.04 6.87
C ALA A 33 -14.51 -4.87 5.87
N PHE A 34 -15.59 -4.66 5.10
CA PHE A 34 -15.72 -3.51 4.20
C PHE A 34 -15.96 -2.19 4.96
N ALA A 35 -16.68 -2.19 6.09
CA ALA A 35 -16.88 -0.99 6.90
C ALA A 35 -15.56 -0.51 7.55
N GLN A 36 -14.69 -1.42 7.99
CA GLN A 36 -13.35 -1.09 8.46
C GLN A 36 -12.43 -0.65 7.31
N SER A 37 -12.58 -1.22 6.11
CA SER A 37 -11.81 -0.82 4.94
C SER A 37 -12.23 0.57 4.44
N MET A 38 -13.51 0.92 4.40
CA MET A 38 -13.95 2.23 3.87
C MET A 38 -13.47 3.42 4.71
N GLY A 39 -13.50 3.32 6.04
CA GLY A 39 -13.02 4.40 6.93
C GLY A 39 -11.50 4.39 7.15
N GLY A 40 -10.91 3.21 7.31
CA GLY A 40 -9.47 3.05 7.55
C GLY A 40 -8.63 3.28 6.29
N LEU A 41 -9.06 2.74 5.15
CA LEU A 41 -8.37 2.93 3.87
C LEU A 41 -8.49 4.37 3.39
N SER A 42 -9.65 5.02 3.55
CA SER A 42 -9.81 6.45 3.23
C SER A 42 -8.88 7.33 4.06
N ARG A 43 -8.73 7.04 5.36
CA ARG A 43 -7.75 7.73 6.22
C ARG A 43 -6.32 7.42 5.84
N ALA A 44 -5.98 6.15 5.58
CA ALA A 44 -4.66 5.75 5.13
C ALA A 44 -4.30 6.42 3.80
N GLN A 45 -5.23 6.46 2.85
CA GLN A 45 -5.08 7.15 1.58
C GLN A 45 -4.87 8.64 1.78
N THR A 46 -5.66 9.30 2.63
CA THR A 46 -5.52 10.74 2.91
C THR A 46 -4.17 11.05 3.56
N THR A 47 -3.75 10.24 4.53
CA THR A 47 -2.45 10.40 5.20
C THR A 47 -1.29 10.14 4.25
N LEU A 48 -1.36 9.09 3.43
CA LEU A 48 -0.33 8.78 2.42
C LEU A 48 -0.27 9.85 1.33
N GLN A 49 -1.42 10.39 0.92
CA GLN A 49 -1.48 11.50 -0.02
C GLN A 49 -0.82 12.74 0.58
N THR A 50 -1.18 13.10 1.81
CA THR A 50 -0.57 14.23 2.51
C THR A 50 0.94 14.03 2.67
N LEU A 51 1.37 12.81 3.02
CA LEU A 51 2.79 12.48 3.15
C LEU A 51 3.51 12.63 1.81
N LYS A 52 2.93 12.10 0.72
CA LYS A 52 3.46 12.23 -0.63
C LYS A 52 3.58 13.69 -1.03
N ASP A 53 2.54 14.49 -0.83
CA ASP A 53 2.50 15.89 -1.22
C ASP A 53 3.59 16.70 -0.47
N ASN A 54 3.81 16.40 0.81
CA ASN A 54 4.91 17.01 1.56
C ASN A 54 6.28 16.52 1.10
N LEU A 55 6.43 15.21 0.81
CA LEU A 55 7.67 14.64 0.30
C LEU A 55 8.06 15.21 -1.06
N ASP A 56 7.10 15.40 -1.97
CA ASP A 56 7.35 15.97 -3.29
C ASP A 56 7.97 17.39 -3.22
N VAL A 57 7.70 18.13 -2.13
CA VAL A 57 8.29 19.44 -1.86
C VAL A 57 9.61 19.34 -1.10
N ILE A 58 9.65 18.53 -0.04
CA ILE A 58 10.81 18.45 0.87
C ILE A 58 12.00 17.74 0.20
N LEU A 59 11.74 16.69 -0.58
CA LEU A 59 12.77 15.85 -1.19
C LEU A 59 13.71 16.63 -2.12
N PRO A 60 13.24 17.45 -3.08
CA PRO A 60 14.13 18.24 -3.93
C PRO A 60 14.91 19.30 -3.13
N ILE A 61 14.29 19.93 -2.13
CA ILE A 61 14.97 20.90 -1.26
C ILE A 61 16.12 20.23 -0.51
N ALA A 62 15.86 19.06 0.10
CA ALA A 62 16.86 18.28 0.80
C ALA A 62 18.00 17.83 -0.15
N ALA A 63 17.67 17.40 -1.37
CA ALA A 63 18.67 17.04 -2.38
C ALA A 63 19.60 18.21 -2.71
N VAL A 64 19.06 19.43 -2.89
CA VAL A 64 19.87 20.62 -3.14
C VAL A 64 20.79 20.93 -1.95
N ILE A 65 20.27 20.90 -0.72
CA ILE A 65 21.06 21.20 0.48
C ILE A 65 22.22 20.20 0.63
N ILE A 66 21.94 18.89 0.48
CA ILE A 66 22.98 17.86 0.54
C ILE A 66 23.99 18.04 -0.60
N GLY A 67 23.53 18.40 -1.81
CA GLY A 67 24.41 18.71 -2.93
C GLY A 67 25.38 19.85 -2.63
N VAL A 68 24.92 20.92 -1.97
CA VAL A 68 25.78 22.03 -1.52
C VAL A 68 26.79 21.55 -0.48
N ILE A 69 26.35 20.73 0.49
CA ILE A 69 27.25 20.17 1.51
C ILE A 69 28.33 19.31 0.85
N ILE A 70 27.95 18.44 -0.09
CA ILE A 70 28.89 17.59 -0.83
C ILE A 70 29.88 18.42 -1.63
N PHE A 71 29.43 19.52 -2.25
CA PHE A 71 30.30 20.43 -2.99
C PHE A 71 31.38 21.05 -2.08
N VAL A 72 30.98 21.49 -0.88
CA VAL A 72 31.90 22.02 0.13
C VAL A 72 32.84 20.93 0.64
N LEU A 73 32.33 19.74 0.98
CA LEU A 73 33.13 18.61 1.47
C LEU A 73 34.13 18.10 0.43
N TYR A 74 33.77 18.15 -0.86
CA TYR A 74 34.68 17.85 -1.95
C TYR A 74 35.77 18.92 -2.08
N SER A 75 35.41 20.20 -1.99
CA SER A 75 36.37 21.32 -2.03
C SER A 75 37.32 21.33 -0.84
N ALA A 76 36.88 20.81 0.31
CA ALA A 76 37.69 20.64 1.51
C ALA A 76 38.55 19.36 1.49
N GLU A 77 38.55 18.60 0.39
CA GLU A 77 39.26 17.31 0.25
C GLU A 77 38.87 16.24 1.29
N VAL A 78 37.74 16.43 2.01
CA VAL A 78 37.23 15.50 3.02
C VAL A 78 36.53 14.32 2.35
N MET A 79 35.90 14.53 1.20
CA MET A 79 35.11 13.54 0.48
C MET A 79 35.70 13.22 -0.89
N ARG A 80 35.75 11.93 -1.25
CA ARG A 80 36.26 11.49 -2.55
C ARG A 80 35.25 11.80 -3.64
N LYS A 81 35.77 12.09 -4.84
CA LYS A 81 34.93 12.33 -6.04
C LYS A 81 33.98 11.16 -6.31
N ASP A 82 34.43 9.93 -6.05
CA ASP A 82 33.66 8.72 -6.37
C ASP A 82 32.40 8.62 -5.49
N ASP A 83 32.48 9.07 -4.23
CA ASP A 83 31.34 9.12 -3.32
C ASP A 83 30.34 10.22 -3.72
N ALA A 84 30.86 11.39 -4.12
CA ALA A 84 30.04 12.51 -4.60
C ALA A 84 29.28 12.14 -5.87
N ILE A 85 29.96 11.50 -6.82
CA ILE A 85 29.39 11.04 -8.09
C ILE A 85 28.35 9.96 -7.83
N ARG A 86 28.63 8.99 -6.95
CA ARG A 86 27.67 7.92 -6.61
C ARG A 86 26.40 8.48 -5.98
N TRP A 87 26.51 9.48 -5.11
CA TRP A 87 25.35 10.18 -4.57
C TRP A 87 24.58 10.92 -5.67
N GLY A 88 25.26 11.67 -6.53
CA GLY A 88 24.64 12.43 -7.62
C GLY A 88 23.91 11.54 -8.63
N ILE A 89 24.50 10.39 -8.98
CA ILE A 89 23.84 9.37 -9.82
C ILE A 89 22.57 8.85 -9.13
N GLY A 90 22.62 8.63 -7.81
CA GLY A 90 21.44 8.22 -7.03
C GLY A 90 20.30 9.23 -7.12
N VAL A 91 20.60 10.53 -6.99
CA VAL A 91 19.61 11.61 -7.14
C VAL A 91 19.05 11.66 -8.57
N LEU A 92 19.91 11.54 -9.59
CA LEU A 92 19.51 11.55 -11.00
C LEU A 92 18.58 10.37 -11.34
N LEU A 93 18.89 9.17 -10.83
CA LEU A 93 18.07 7.98 -11.04
C LEU A 93 16.74 8.07 -10.31
N ALA A 94 16.72 8.60 -9.08
CA ALA A 94 15.49 8.80 -8.33
C ALA A 94 14.54 9.78 -9.04
N GLY A 95 15.06 10.91 -9.55
CA GLY A 95 14.29 11.86 -10.34
C GLY A 95 13.76 11.24 -11.64
N SER A 96 14.60 10.51 -12.37
CA SER A 96 14.19 9.79 -13.58
C SER A 96 13.10 8.74 -13.30
N ALA A 97 13.22 7.99 -12.20
CA ALA A 97 12.23 7.01 -11.80
C ALA A 97 10.88 7.66 -11.45
N ALA A 98 10.89 8.82 -10.78
CA ALA A 98 9.66 9.56 -10.47
C ALA A 98 8.92 9.97 -11.76
N GLU A 99 9.63 10.53 -12.75
CA GLU A 99 9.06 10.88 -14.05
C GLU A 99 8.53 9.66 -14.82
N LEU A 100 9.27 8.55 -14.80
CA LEU A 100 8.82 7.30 -15.42
C LEU A 100 7.51 6.79 -14.80
N VAL A 101 7.37 6.86 -13.46
CA VAL A 101 6.13 6.49 -12.78
C VAL A 101 4.98 7.41 -13.18
N VAL A 102 5.24 8.73 -13.26
CA VAL A 102 4.22 9.71 -13.69
C VAL A 102 3.75 9.45 -15.12
N LEU A 103 4.66 9.10 -16.04
CA LEU A 103 4.32 8.78 -17.43
C LEU A 103 3.62 7.42 -17.58
N LEU A 104 3.99 6.44 -16.76
CA LEU A 104 3.41 5.09 -16.80
C LEU A 104 1.97 5.05 -16.27
N TRP A 105 1.66 5.91 -15.29
CA TRP A 105 0.34 5.97 -14.66
C TRP A 105 -0.60 7.02 -15.28
N LYS A 106 -0.19 7.61 -16.40
CA LYS A 106 -0.96 8.58 -17.20
C LYS A 106 -1.78 7.86 -18.26
#